data_AF-A0A9E3W4G6-F1
#
_entry.id   AF-A0A9E3W4G6-F1
#
_cell.length_a   1.000
_cell.length_b   1.000
_cell.length_c   1.000
_cell.angle_alpha   90.00
_cell.angle_beta   90.00
_cell.angle_gamma   90.00
#
_symmetry.space_group_name_H-M   'P 1'
#
loop_
_entity.id
_entity.type
_entity.pdbx_description
1 polymer ?
#
loop_
_entity_poly.entity_id
_entity_poly.type
_entity_poly.pdbx_seq_one_letter_code
_entity_poly.pdbx_strand_id
1 'polypeptide(L)'
;FGREITDLLIAVNRPYNKSDYIPVIAWGRNARFSEKLEIGDRIRLWGRVQSREYQKKLGDEVVTKVAYEVSITRMEVVEKELQKS
;
A
#
# COMPACT_ATOMS: atom_id res chain seq x y z
N PHE A 1 9.50 13.06 18.16
CA PHE A 1 8.38 12.12 17.98
C PHE A 1 8.05 12.02 16.49
N GLY A 2 8.70 11.10 15.77
CA GLY A 2 8.40 10.84 14.36
C GLY A 2 7.29 9.80 14.24
N ARG A 3 6.35 10.02 13.33
CA ARG A 3 5.35 9.01 12.97
C ARG A 3 6.00 8.06 11.96
N GLU A 4 6.01 6.77 12.25
CA GLU A 4 6.53 5.77 11.30
C GLU A 4 5.56 5.59 10.16
N ILE A 5 6.11 5.48 8.95
CA ILE A 5 5.39 5.40 7.69
C ILE A 5 6.06 4.34 6.83
N THR A 6 5.26 3.54 6.14
CA THR A 6 5.74 2.63 5.09
C THR A 6 4.83 2.76 3.89
N ASP A 7 5.42 3.05 2.73
CA ASP A 7 4.72 2.99 1.44
C ASP A 7 4.76 1.57 0.89
N LEU A 8 3.61 1.08 0.45
CA LEU A 8 3.42 -0.25 -0.12
C LEU A 8 2.72 -0.14 -1.48
N LEU A 9 3.04 -1.07 -2.38
CA LEU A 9 2.32 -1.25 -3.64
C LEU A 9 1.67 -2.62 -3.65
N ILE A 10 0.34 -2.65 -3.60
CA ILE A 10 -0.43 -3.90 -3.45
C ILE A 10 -0.99 -4.33 -4.80
N ALA A 11 -0.60 -5.53 -5.23
CA ALA A 11 -1.18 -6.17 -6.40
C ALA A 11 -2.52 -6.83 -6.03
N VAL A 12 -3.59 -6.44 -6.73
CA VAL A 12 -4.92 -7.05 -6.65
C VAL A 12 -5.21 -7.75 -7.96
N ASN A 13 -5.33 -9.06 -7.91
CA ASN A 13 -5.55 -9.87 -9.10
C ASN A 13 -6.98 -9.68 -9.63
N ARG A 14 -7.09 -9.56 -10.95
CA ARG A 14 -8.33 -9.46 -11.72
C ARG A 14 -8.47 -10.66 -12.67
N PRO A 15 -9.69 -10.95 -13.16
CA PRO A 15 -9.88 -11.92 -14.23
C PRO A 15 -8.97 -11.65 -15.44
N TYR A 16 -8.67 -12.71 -16.20
CA TYR A 16 -7.83 -12.67 -17.39
C TYR A 16 -6.35 -12.32 -17.14
N ASN A 17 -5.76 -12.82 -16.04
CA ASN A 17 -4.33 -12.66 -15.69
C ASN A 17 -3.86 -11.19 -15.65
N LYS A 18 -4.75 -10.28 -15.24
CA LYS A 18 -4.41 -8.87 -15.01
C LYS A 18 -4.30 -8.60 -13.52
N SER A 19 -3.54 -7.58 -13.15
CA SER A 19 -3.44 -7.11 -11.77
C SER A 19 -3.52 -5.59 -11.73
N ASP A 20 -4.27 -5.06 -10.77
CA ASP A 20 -4.22 -3.65 -10.41
C ASP A 20 -3.19 -3.44 -9.31
N TYR A 21 -2.40 -2.38 -9.44
CA TYR A 21 -1.41 -2.01 -8.45
C TYR A 21 -1.91 -0.77 -7.71
N ILE A 22 -2.29 -0.97 -6.45
CA ILE A 22 -2.88 0.06 -5.61
C ILE A 22 -1.79 0.59 -4.68
N PRO A 23 -1.44 1.88 -4.71
CA PRO A 23 -0.55 2.48 -3.74
C PRO A 23 -1.24 2.58 -2.38
N VAL A 24 -0.52 2.20 -1.34
CA VAL A 24 -1.04 2.08 0.02
C VAL A 24 -0.02 2.66 1.00
N ILE A 25 -0.50 3.40 2.00
CA ILE A 25 0.33 3.99 3.05
C ILE A 25 -0.02 3.40 4.41
N ALA A 26 1.00 2.86 5.09
CA ALA A 26 0.90 2.31 6.44
C ALA A 26 1.43 3.34 7.45
N TRP A 27 0.84 3.35 8.65
CA TRP A 27 1.22 4.29 9.72
C TRP A 27 1.47 3.56 11.04
N GLY A 28 2.46 4.04 11.81
CA GLY A 28 2.73 3.58 13.18
C GLY A 28 2.95 2.07 13.26
N ARG A 29 2.13 1.36 14.05
CA ARG A 29 2.24 -0.10 14.22
C ARG A 29 2.12 -0.86 12.89
N ASN A 30 1.28 -0.41 11.96
CA ASN A 30 1.14 -1.04 10.64
C ASN A 30 2.39 -0.81 9.78
N ALA A 31 3.04 0.36 9.91
CA ALA A 31 4.29 0.64 9.23
C ALA A 31 5.41 -0.30 9.72
N ARG A 32 5.57 -0.47 11.04
CA ARG A 32 6.52 -1.46 11.61
C ARG A 32 6.18 -2.90 11.25
N PHE A 33 4.89 -3.25 11.20
CA PHE A 33 4.49 -4.58 10.76
C PHE A 33 4.92 -4.86 9.33
N SER A 34 4.84 -3.84 8.47
CA SER A 34 5.19 -3.93 7.05
C SER A 34 6.68 -4.16 6.79
N GLU A 35 7.56 -3.83 7.75
CA GLU A 35 9.00 -4.14 7.69
C GLU A 35 9.28 -5.64 7.56
N LYS A 36 8.38 -6.48 8.08
CA LYS A 36 8.53 -7.95 8.09
C LYS A 36 7.95 -8.62 6.84
N LEU A 37 7.34 -7.85 5.95
CA LEU A 37 6.72 -8.39 4.74
C LEU A 37 7.76 -8.53 3.62
N GLU A 38 7.66 -9.61 2.87
CA GLU A 38 8.43 -9.85 1.66
C GLU A 38 7.59 -9.61 0.40
N ILE A 39 8.27 -9.38 -0.73
CA ILE A 39 7.58 -9.25 -2.02
C ILE A 39 6.87 -10.58 -2.35
N GLY A 40 5.56 -10.49 -2.57
CA GLY A 40 4.72 -11.66 -2.87
C GLY A 40 3.95 -12.20 -1.67
N ASP A 41 4.17 -11.65 -0.46
CA ASP A 41 3.35 -11.96 0.70
C ASP A 41 1.89 -11.61 0.43
N ARG A 42 1.01 -12.56 0.78
CA ARG A 42 -0.43 -12.35 0.69
C ARG A 42 -0.89 -11.69 1.97
N ILE A 43 -1.45 -10.50 1.83
CA ILE A 43 -1.97 -9.75 2.97
C ILE A 43 -3.43 -9.40 2.74
N ARG A 44 -4.16 -9.23 3.84
CA ARG A 44 -5.47 -8.60 3.88
C ARG A 44 -5.33 -7.27 4.61
N LEU A 45 -5.92 -6.23 4.06
CA LEU A 45 -5.87 -4.89 4.66
C LEU A 45 -7.24 -4.22 4.64
N TRP A 46 -7.41 -3.30 5.57
CA TRP A 46 -8.54 -2.40 5.67
C TRP A 46 -8.01 -0.98 5.77
N GLY A 47 -8.72 -0.05 5.17
CA GLY A 47 -8.29 1.33 5.10
C GLY A 47 -9.35 2.23 4.50
N ARG A 48 -8.95 3.48 4.23
CA ARG A 48 -9.76 4.45 3.50
C ARG A 48 -9.03 4.87 2.24
N VAL A 49 -9.77 5.05 1.16
CA VAL A 49 -9.26 5.75 -0.02
C VAL A 49 -9.08 7.21 0.35
N GLN A 50 -7.92 7.76 0.03
CA GLN A 50 -7.61 9.17 0.21
C GLN A 50 -6.95 9.73 -1.04
N SER A 51 -7.04 11.05 -1.18
CA SER A 51 -6.23 11.80 -2.12
C SER A 51 -5.29 12.72 -1.35
N ARG A 52 -4.08 12.92 -1.89
CA ARG A 52 -3.12 13.90 -1.39
C ARG A 52 -2.60 14.74 -2.53
N GLU A 53 -2.57 16.04 -2.31
CA GLU A 53 -1.87 16.96 -3.20
C GLU A 53 -0.37 16.94 -2.89
N TYR A 54 0.44 16.96 -3.94
CA TYR A 54 1.88 17.10 -3.84
C TYR A 54 2.42 18.00 -4.93
N GLN A 55 3.51 18.70 -4.62
CA GLN A 55 4.22 19.53 -5.58
C GLN A 55 5.29 18.68 -6.27
N LYS A 56 5.19 18.55 -7.60
CA LYS A 56 6.22 17.91 -8.42
C LYS A 56 7.04 19.00 -9.10
N LYS A 57 8.33 19.07 -8.78
CA LYS A 57 9.27 19.94 -9.50
C LYS A 57 9.63 19.32 -10.85
N LEU A 58 9.47 20.08 -11.93
CA LEU A 58 9.81 19.73 -13.30
C LEU A 58 10.71 20.85 -13.86
N GLY A 59 12.02 20.66 -13.75
CA GLY A 59 12.98 21.74 -14.06
C GLY A 59 12.79 22.92 -13.12
N ASP A 60 12.50 24.09 -13.69
CA ASP A 60 12.25 25.32 -12.93
C ASP A 60 10.77 25.51 -12.56
N GLU A 61 9.87 24.66 -13.06
CA GLU A 61 8.44 24.72 -12.76
C GLU A 61 8.05 23.81 -11.60
N VAL A 62 7.05 24.24 -10.83
CA VAL A 62 6.42 23.43 -9.78
C VAL A 62 4.96 23.20 -10.15
N VAL A 63 4.60 21.93 -10.35
CA VAL A 63 3.23 21.53 -10.72
C VAL A 63 2.58 20.82 -9.56
N THR A 64 1.40 21.27 -9.14
CA THR A 64 0.57 20.56 -8.16
C THR A 64 -0.08 19.35 -8.83
N LYS A 65 0.06 18.17 -8.20
CA LYS A 65 -0.55 16.92 -8.64
C LYS A 65 -1.30 16.27 -7.50
N VAL A 66 -2.28 15.43 -7.84
CA VAL A 66 -3.04 14.62 -6.88
C VAL A 66 -2.61 13.17 -6.99
N ALA A 67 -2.26 12.55 -5.87
CA ALA A 67 -2.08 11.11 -5.76
C ALA A 67 -3.29 10.50 -5.03
N TYR A 68 -3.77 9.36 -5.53
CA TYR A 68 -4.81 8.56 -4.88
C TYR A 68 -4.16 7.33 -4.27
N GLU A 69 -4.48 7.03 -3.02
CA GLU A 69 -3.88 5.91 -2.27
C GLU A 69 -4.85 5.40 -1.19
N VAL A 70 -4.53 4.24 -0.62
CA VAL A 70 -5.27 3.70 0.53
C VAL A 70 -4.46 3.96 1.80
N SER A 71 -5.06 4.64 2.78
CA SER A 71 -4.49 4.75 4.12
C SER A 71 -4.93 3.56 4.97
N ILE A 72 -3.97 2.75 5.42
CA ILE A 72 -4.25 1.53 6.20
C ILE A 72 -4.70 1.89 7.62
N THR A 73 -5.81 1.26 8.05
CA THR A 73 -6.25 1.23 9.45
C THR A 73 -5.86 -0.08 10.14
N ARG A 74 -5.91 -1.21 9.42
CA ARG A 74 -5.53 -2.54 9.91
C ARG A 74 -4.99 -3.39 8.76
N MET A 75 -4.04 -4.28 9.04
CA MET A 75 -3.57 -5.30 8.09
C MET A 75 -3.18 -6.60 8.79
N GLU A 76 -3.20 -7.71 8.05
CA GLU A 76 -2.81 -9.04 8.51
C GLU A 76 -2.22 -9.86 7.34
N VAL A 77 -1.30 -10.78 7.66
CA VAL A 77 -0.79 -11.76 6.69
C VAL A 77 -1.82 -12.89 6.56
N VAL A 78 -2.06 -13.33 5.33
CA VAL A 78 -2.92 -14.46 5.03
C VAL A 78 -2.02 -15.68 4.85
N GLU A 79 -2.03 -16.57 5.84
CA GLU A 79 -1.37 -17.86 5.74
C GLU A 79 -1.99 -18.66 4.60
N LYS A 80 -1.15 -19.38 3.83
CA LYS A 80 -1.67 -20.33 2.84
C LYS A 80 -2.36 -21.44 3.63
N GLU A 81 -3.67 -21.60 3.44
CA GLU A 81 -4.31 -22.88 3.79
C GLU A 81 -3.52 -23.97 3.06
N LEU A 82 -2.88 -24.84 3.85
CA LEU A 82 -2.37 -26.10 3.33
C LEU A 82 -3.59 -26.83 2.75
N GLN A 83 -3.74 -26.77 1.43
CA GLN A 83 -4.67 -27.65 0.74
C GLN A 83 -4.22 -29.07 1.07
N LYS A 84 -4.94 -29.71 2.00
CA LYS A 84 -4.87 -31.16 2.19
C LYS A 84 -5.35 -31.77 0.87
N SER A 85 -4.39 -32.24 0.07
CA SER A 85 -4.62 -33.20 -1.01
C SER A 85 -5.19 -34.48 -0.45
#